data_AF-A0A1Q9XZM3-F1
#
_entry.id   AF-A0A1Q9XZM3-F1
#
_cell.length_a   1.000
_cell.length_b   1.000
_cell.length_c   1.000
_cell.angle_alpha   90.00
_cell.angle_beta   90.00
_cell.angle_gamma   90.00
#
_symmetry.space_group_name_H-M   'P 1'
#
loop_
_entity.id
_entity.type
_entity.pdbx_description
1 polymer ?
#
loop_
_entity_poly.entity_id
_entity_poly.type
_entity_poly.pdbx_seq_one_letter_code
_entity_poly.pdbx_strand_id
1 'polypeptide(L)'
;MTTLIPDGDQAERLMHEQCWPEALACWQTLHEHDRLGSPEQFHAYAKCCEMLDRWELHQGVLIEALQRYPLDAGLRARDNYRQALVSWHACSWAEALQQLENLRNCNPTCWPFALSYYRWHALLMGQLAGLDDALERKALLAEASLFKNACVFSRQLAAFEWVIELASWNGDLKKEYLRLHRQLVHVFKNHDRQLAVLRTEPVIAAVGELAVFLRTHPAIYEDIPTGYLHFYARLLLMHGYTDLYLTYRNAFAARIAMGGEGSTGLVESLFRISCDNERALEQAEVFDQLHFGQLDAAACSVLGKALAVSELYQPAQVQGRYSLLHENSAFSELLADKSVAIVGPADVGLDSGQEIDSFDLVIRFNHRSGLQLDPRRFGNRTDISYYGSSSLSLHQSYLLSENHLQYLVVEELDLQRFSWLSQVRVPLREHLRAWSFDCPFLFGAPSAIQRTLMDILRFGPSRVKVFNMNFYLDIGYSGGYGSQSFNIFPALSIHDPLSNLIFAQKCMAAWGVESDAVLTDILCMSPEQYLERLWQSHRRFAR
;
A
#
# COMPACT_ATOMS: atom_id res chain seq x y z
N MET A 1 37.07 -35.66 8.77
CA MET A 1 36.57 -34.52 7.97
C MET A 1 36.44 -33.35 8.93
N THR A 2 37.25 -32.31 8.77
CA THR A 2 37.08 -31.05 9.52
C THR A 2 35.86 -30.33 8.96
N THR A 3 34.77 -30.30 9.73
CA THR A 3 33.60 -29.45 9.43
C THR A 3 34.07 -28.00 9.43
N LEU A 4 33.93 -27.33 8.28
CA LEU A 4 34.20 -25.89 8.17
C LEU A 4 33.22 -25.15 9.08
N ILE A 5 33.75 -24.37 10.04
CA ILE A 5 32.94 -23.49 10.89
C ILE A 5 32.39 -22.38 9.97
N PRO A 6 31.06 -22.14 9.94
CA PRO A 6 30.49 -21.05 9.14
C PRO A 6 31.05 -19.71 9.61
N ASP A 7 31.10 -18.72 8.71
CA ASP A 7 31.37 -17.32 9.07
C ASP A 7 30.05 -16.54 9.26
N GLY A 8 30.15 -15.34 9.84
CA GLY A 8 28.98 -14.48 10.05
C GLY A 8 28.31 -14.06 8.74
N ASP A 9 29.09 -13.86 7.68
CA ASP A 9 28.59 -13.44 6.36
C ASP A 9 27.67 -14.50 5.74
N GLN A 10 27.97 -15.79 5.94
CA GLN A 10 27.09 -16.89 5.54
C GLN A 10 25.75 -16.83 6.28
N ALA A 11 25.78 -16.61 7.61
CA ALA A 11 24.57 -16.54 8.41
C ALA A 11 23.69 -15.34 8.03
N GLU A 12 24.29 -14.16 7.81
CA GLU A 12 23.55 -12.97 7.36
C GLU A 12 22.97 -13.13 5.96
N ARG A 13 23.70 -13.77 5.04
CA ARG A 13 23.19 -14.10 3.69
C ARG A 13 21.94 -14.98 3.78
N LEU A 14 21.98 -16.02 4.62
CA LEU A 14 20.82 -16.88 4.87
C LEU A 14 19.64 -16.09 5.44
N MET A 15 19.87 -15.12 6.34
CA MET A 15 18.82 -14.23 6.84
C MET A 15 18.22 -13.34 5.74
N HIS A 16 19.06 -12.79 4.85
CA HIS A 16 18.59 -12.02 3.69
C HIS A 16 17.77 -12.87 2.70
N GLU A 17 18.14 -14.14 2.56
CA GLU A 17 17.40 -15.16 1.79
C GLU A 17 16.18 -15.71 2.56
N GLN A 18 15.97 -15.28 3.80
CA GLN A 18 14.90 -15.72 4.71
C GLN A 18 14.94 -17.21 5.07
N CYS A 19 16.12 -17.82 4.99
CA CYS A 19 16.44 -19.17 5.48
C CYS A 19 16.73 -19.13 6.99
N TRP A 20 15.70 -18.77 7.78
CA TRP A 20 15.84 -18.52 9.22
C TRP A 20 16.35 -19.73 10.02
N PRO A 21 15.87 -20.98 9.78
CA PRO A 21 16.38 -22.14 10.49
C PRO A 21 17.88 -22.39 10.26
N GLU A 22 18.34 -22.28 9.02
CA GLU A 22 19.73 -22.46 8.62
C GLU A 22 20.62 -21.34 9.17
N ALA A 23 20.14 -20.09 9.12
CA ALA A 23 20.81 -18.96 9.73
C ALA A 23 20.97 -19.14 11.24
N LEU A 24 19.91 -19.60 11.94
CA LEU A 24 19.94 -19.87 13.37
C LEU A 24 21.01 -20.91 13.71
N ALA A 25 21.09 -21.99 12.94
CA ALA A 25 22.10 -23.05 13.14
C ALA A 25 23.54 -22.51 12.95
N CYS A 26 23.75 -21.62 11.98
CA CYS A 26 25.04 -20.96 11.80
C CYS A 26 25.40 -20.08 13.01
N TRP A 27 24.46 -19.26 13.49
CA TRP A 27 24.67 -18.41 14.67
C TRP A 27 24.92 -19.22 15.95
N GLN A 28 24.20 -20.33 16.15
CA GLN A 28 24.45 -21.28 17.25
C GLN A 28 25.88 -21.83 17.19
N THR A 29 26.33 -22.27 16.01
CA THR A 29 27.69 -22.80 15.84
C THR A 29 28.74 -21.74 16.14
N LEU A 30 28.54 -20.50 15.68
CA LEU A 30 29.43 -19.36 15.98
C LEU A 30 29.45 -19.04 17.49
N HIS A 31 28.28 -19.09 18.14
CA HIS A 31 28.13 -18.86 19.58
C HIS A 31 28.86 -19.91 20.42
N GLU A 32 28.66 -21.20 20.11
CA GLU A 32 29.32 -22.33 20.79
C GLU A 32 30.85 -22.29 20.71
N HIS A 33 31.40 -21.69 19.65
CA HIS A 33 32.84 -21.53 19.45
C HIS A 33 33.38 -20.15 19.89
N ASP A 34 32.57 -19.36 20.61
CA ASP A 34 32.91 -18.01 21.08
C ASP A 34 33.35 -17.05 19.96
N ARG A 35 32.71 -17.14 18.78
CA ARG A 35 33.04 -16.35 17.58
C ARG A 35 32.08 -15.19 17.33
N LEU A 36 31.19 -14.86 18.28
CA LEU A 36 30.34 -13.67 18.23
C LEU A 36 31.11 -12.47 18.79
N GLY A 37 31.77 -11.73 17.91
CA GLY A 37 32.70 -10.65 18.25
C GLY A 37 32.12 -9.24 18.26
N SER A 38 30.81 -9.06 18.01
CA SER A 38 30.18 -7.74 17.92
C SER A 38 28.70 -7.72 18.35
N PRO A 39 28.16 -6.58 18.82
CA PRO A 39 26.73 -6.41 19.09
C PRO A 39 25.83 -6.74 17.90
N GLU A 40 26.25 -6.41 16.68
CA GLU A 40 25.51 -6.65 15.43
C GLU A 40 25.24 -8.13 15.19
N GLN A 41 26.23 -9.00 15.49
CA GLN A 41 26.07 -10.45 15.38
C GLN A 41 25.10 -11.00 16.45
N PHE A 42 25.12 -10.46 17.67
CA PHE A 42 24.12 -10.79 18.69
C PHE A 42 22.71 -10.31 18.29
N HIS A 43 22.60 -9.16 17.62
CA HIS A 43 21.34 -8.70 17.03
C HIS A 43 20.82 -9.63 15.94
N ALA A 44 21.70 -10.08 15.04
CA ALA A 44 21.34 -11.00 13.98
C ALA A 44 20.88 -12.35 14.55
N TYR A 45 21.61 -12.89 15.53
CA TYR A 45 21.26 -14.14 16.20
C TYR A 45 19.93 -14.04 16.97
N ALA A 46 19.73 -12.97 17.74
CA ALA A 46 18.46 -12.72 18.42
C ALA A 46 17.31 -12.57 17.40
N LYS A 47 17.54 -11.94 16.25
CA LYS A 47 16.53 -11.83 15.20
C LYS A 47 16.11 -13.19 14.65
N CYS A 48 17.05 -14.12 14.42
CA CYS A 48 16.71 -15.50 14.03
C CYS A 48 15.83 -16.18 15.08
N CYS A 49 16.10 -15.96 16.38
CA CYS A 49 15.28 -16.52 17.44
C CYS A 49 13.85 -15.95 17.41
N GLU A 50 13.69 -14.64 17.21
CA GLU A 50 12.38 -13.97 17.06
C GLU A 50 11.59 -14.53 15.86
N MET A 51 12.24 -14.65 14.70
CA MET A 51 11.62 -15.17 13.47
C MET A 51 11.10 -16.61 13.63
N LEU A 52 11.70 -17.38 14.54
CA LEU A 52 11.40 -18.81 14.77
C LEU A 52 10.69 -19.07 16.09
N ASP A 53 10.22 -18.03 16.79
CA ASP A 53 9.57 -18.15 18.11
C ASP A 53 10.42 -18.93 19.15
N ARG A 54 11.76 -18.79 19.12
CA ARG A 54 12.70 -19.44 20.05
C ARG A 54 13.03 -18.53 21.24
N TRP A 55 12.02 -18.20 22.04
CA TRP A 55 12.11 -17.17 23.08
C TRP A 55 13.06 -17.50 24.24
N GLU A 56 13.19 -18.77 24.63
CA GLU A 56 14.16 -19.19 25.65
C GLU A 56 15.61 -18.97 25.19
N LEU A 57 15.90 -19.36 23.93
CA LEU A 57 17.21 -19.13 23.33
C LEU A 57 17.47 -17.62 23.16
N HIS A 58 16.47 -16.87 22.70
CA HIS A 58 16.53 -15.40 22.60
C HIS A 58 16.93 -14.75 23.91
N GLN A 59 16.33 -15.16 25.02
CA GLN A 59 16.67 -14.66 26.35
C GLN A 59 18.13 -14.94 26.72
N GLY A 60 18.59 -16.18 26.51
CA GLY A 60 19.98 -16.55 26.78
C GLY A 60 20.98 -15.70 25.99
N VAL A 61 20.72 -15.53 24.68
CA VAL A 61 21.53 -14.70 23.78
C VAL A 61 21.61 -13.25 24.27
N LEU A 62 20.49 -12.65 24.70
CA LEU A 62 20.47 -11.26 25.16
C LEU A 62 21.15 -11.05 26.51
N ILE A 63 20.98 -11.99 27.46
CA ILE A 63 21.65 -11.91 28.76
C ILE A 63 23.17 -11.89 28.56
N GLU A 64 23.69 -12.79 27.74
CA GLU A 64 25.12 -12.83 27.44
C GLU A 64 25.58 -11.58 26.66
N ALA A 65 24.82 -11.17 25.63
CA ALA A 65 25.15 -10.00 24.84
C ALA A 65 25.26 -8.74 25.71
N LEU A 66 24.33 -8.53 26.65
CA LEU A 66 24.34 -7.39 27.56
C LEU A 66 25.43 -7.48 28.64
N GLN A 67 25.89 -8.69 28.99
CA GLN A 67 27.08 -8.84 29.84
C GLN A 67 28.35 -8.40 29.10
N ARG A 68 28.48 -8.74 27.82
CA ARG A 68 29.63 -8.36 26.97
C ARG A 68 29.58 -6.89 26.54
N TYR A 69 28.40 -6.38 26.22
CA TYR A 69 28.16 -5.06 25.65
C TYR A 69 27.09 -4.27 26.43
N PRO A 70 27.33 -3.98 27.73
CA PRO A 70 26.32 -3.40 28.61
C PRO A 70 25.87 -1.99 28.22
N LEU A 71 26.66 -1.29 27.40
CA LEU A 71 26.40 0.08 26.93
C LEU A 71 25.66 0.13 25.58
N ASP A 72 25.46 -0.99 24.89
CA ASP A 72 24.75 -1.01 23.62
C ASP A 72 23.24 -0.70 23.78
N ALA A 73 22.78 0.35 23.10
CA ALA A 73 21.38 0.78 23.20
C ALA A 73 20.41 -0.14 22.45
N GLY A 74 20.85 -0.74 21.33
CA GLY A 74 20.06 -1.67 20.55
C GLY A 74 19.77 -2.94 21.33
N LEU A 75 20.78 -3.52 22.00
CA LEU A 75 20.64 -4.74 22.80
C LEU A 75 19.70 -4.50 23.99
N ARG A 76 19.79 -3.34 24.65
CA ARG A 76 18.84 -2.95 25.71
C ARG A 76 17.41 -2.79 25.17
N ALA A 77 17.24 -2.14 24.01
CA ALA A 77 15.93 -2.02 23.38
C ALA A 77 15.34 -3.40 23.04
N ARG A 78 16.18 -4.35 22.60
CA ARG A 78 15.76 -5.71 22.31
C ARG A 78 15.42 -6.53 23.56
N ASP A 79 16.12 -6.33 24.68
CA ASP A 79 15.70 -6.93 25.96
C ASP A 79 14.39 -6.33 26.48
N ASN A 80 14.20 -5.02 26.34
CA ASN A 80 12.91 -4.39 26.65
C ASN A 80 11.78 -4.95 25.76
N TYR A 81 12.07 -5.23 24.48
CA TYR A 81 11.12 -5.91 23.58
C TYR A 81 10.79 -7.32 24.08
N ARG A 82 11.80 -8.10 24.49
CA ARG A 82 11.59 -9.43 25.11
C ARG A 82 10.70 -9.34 26.36
N GLN A 83 10.97 -8.39 27.25
CA GLN A 83 10.17 -8.16 28.45
C GLN A 83 8.71 -7.83 28.08
N ALA A 84 8.50 -7.01 27.05
CA ALA A 84 7.17 -6.72 26.53
C ALA A 84 6.44 -7.97 26.04
N LEU A 85 7.15 -8.89 25.39
CA LEU A 85 6.58 -10.17 24.97
C LEU A 85 6.27 -11.10 26.15
N VAL A 86 7.03 -11.04 27.24
CA VAL A 86 6.70 -11.77 28.48
C VAL A 86 5.36 -11.28 29.04
N SER A 87 5.17 -9.95 29.18
CA SER A 87 3.89 -9.39 29.61
C SER A 87 2.76 -9.70 28.62
N TRP A 88 3.05 -9.71 27.32
CA TRP A 88 2.09 -10.11 26.28
C TRP A 88 1.66 -11.58 26.44
N HIS A 89 2.60 -12.51 26.63
CA HIS A 89 2.30 -13.93 26.87
C HIS A 89 1.55 -14.18 28.19
N ALA A 90 1.77 -13.33 29.19
CA ALA A 90 1.04 -13.34 30.46
C ALA A 90 -0.34 -12.65 30.38
N CYS A 91 -0.80 -12.27 29.17
CA CYS A 91 -2.05 -11.54 28.95
C CYS A 91 -2.13 -10.20 29.72
N SER A 92 -0.98 -9.62 30.10
CA SER A 92 -0.88 -8.33 30.79
C SER A 92 -0.86 -7.20 29.75
N TRP A 93 -1.97 -7.05 29.03
CA TRP A 93 -2.06 -6.25 27.80
C TRP A 93 -1.66 -4.78 27.96
N ALA A 94 -2.07 -4.14 29.06
CA ALA A 94 -1.75 -2.74 29.33
C ALA A 94 -0.24 -2.52 29.55
N GLU A 95 0.40 -3.42 30.29
CA GLU A 95 1.85 -3.38 30.53
C GLU A 95 2.61 -3.64 29.23
N ALA A 96 2.23 -4.69 28.50
CA ALA A 96 2.83 -5.02 27.21
C ALA A 96 2.71 -3.84 26.22
N LEU A 97 1.53 -3.21 26.12
CA LEU A 97 1.32 -2.05 25.26
C LEU A 97 2.22 -0.88 25.66
N GLN A 98 2.30 -0.56 26.95
CA GLN A 98 3.15 0.52 27.44
C GLN A 98 4.62 0.28 27.11
N GLN A 99 5.11 -0.95 27.31
CA GLN A 99 6.48 -1.32 26.98
C GLN A 99 6.74 -1.27 25.46
N LEU A 100 5.78 -1.72 24.63
CA LEU A 100 5.89 -1.65 23.16
C LEU A 100 5.83 -0.21 22.62
N GLU A 101 5.01 0.67 23.21
CA GLU A 101 4.98 2.10 22.82
C GLU A 101 6.32 2.80 23.13
N ASN A 102 6.96 2.47 24.25
CA ASN A 102 8.29 2.99 24.63
C ASN A 102 9.39 2.60 23.62
N LEU A 103 9.18 1.57 22.80
CA LEU A 103 10.14 1.07 21.83
C LEU A 103 10.02 1.71 20.43
N ARG A 104 8.99 2.54 20.18
CA ARG A 104 8.72 3.10 18.84
C ARG A 104 9.89 3.89 18.24
N ASN A 105 10.63 4.59 19.10
CA ASN A 105 11.76 5.44 18.69
C ASN A 105 13.12 4.76 18.95
N CYS A 106 13.11 3.50 19.40
CA CYS A 106 14.30 2.75 19.81
C CYS A 106 14.52 1.51 18.94
N ASN A 107 13.87 1.44 17.76
CA ASN A 107 14.00 0.29 16.87
C ASN A 107 15.40 0.30 16.22
N PRO A 108 16.22 -0.75 16.42
CA PRO A 108 17.55 -0.80 15.82
C PRO A 108 17.47 -0.72 14.30
N THR A 109 18.41 0.01 13.70
CA THR A 109 18.51 0.16 12.25
C THR A 109 18.80 -1.17 11.56
N CYS A 110 19.61 -2.02 12.20
CA CYS A 110 19.93 -3.37 11.76
C CYS A 110 19.03 -4.38 12.47
N TRP A 111 18.38 -5.26 11.70
CA TRP A 111 17.53 -6.34 12.21
C TRP A 111 16.41 -5.86 13.16
N PRO A 112 15.50 -4.96 12.72
CA PRO A 112 14.46 -4.41 13.58
C PRO A 112 13.58 -5.50 14.20
N PHE A 113 13.18 -5.31 15.46
CA PHE A 113 12.15 -6.15 16.07
C PHE A 113 10.78 -5.80 15.48
N ALA A 114 9.87 -6.77 15.51
CA ALA A 114 8.55 -6.61 14.92
C ALA A 114 7.59 -6.01 15.95
N LEU A 115 7.48 -4.69 15.93
CA LEU A 115 6.72 -3.95 16.93
C LEU A 115 5.24 -3.87 16.56
N SER A 116 4.92 -3.76 15.28
CA SER A 116 3.61 -3.36 14.81
C SER A 116 2.54 -4.39 15.14
N TYR A 117 2.78 -5.68 14.88
CA TYR A 117 1.80 -6.72 15.20
C TYR A 117 1.51 -6.80 16.70
N TYR A 118 2.53 -7.00 17.52
CA TYR A 118 2.34 -7.19 18.97
C TYR A 118 1.75 -5.97 19.67
N ARG A 119 2.12 -4.76 19.23
CA ARG A 119 1.57 -3.51 19.79
C ARG A 119 0.09 -3.38 19.51
N TRP A 120 -0.30 -3.61 18.26
CA TRP A 120 -1.72 -3.61 17.87
C TRP A 120 -2.49 -4.73 18.56
N HIS A 121 -1.90 -5.92 18.67
CA HIS A 121 -2.51 -7.03 19.40
C HIS A 121 -2.73 -6.67 20.87
N ALA A 122 -1.72 -6.16 21.58
CA ALA A 122 -1.86 -5.75 22.97
C ALA A 122 -2.93 -4.66 23.16
N LEU A 123 -2.95 -3.66 22.27
CA LEU A 123 -3.99 -2.62 22.27
C LEU A 123 -5.39 -3.21 22.15
N LEU A 124 -5.63 -4.05 21.13
CA LEU A 124 -6.95 -4.61 20.88
C LEU A 124 -7.38 -5.57 21.97
N MET A 125 -6.48 -6.43 22.45
CA MET A 125 -6.79 -7.33 23.56
C MET A 125 -7.11 -6.58 24.85
N GLY A 126 -6.40 -5.49 25.14
CA GLY A 126 -6.70 -4.64 26.28
C GLY A 126 -8.09 -4.00 26.21
N GLN A 127 -8.49 -3.53 25.02
CA GLN A 127 -9.83 -2.97 24.79
C GLN A 127 -10.92 -4.06 24.86
N LEU A 128 -10.69 -5.23 24.25
CA LEU A 128 -11.63 -6.35 24.24
C LEU A 128 -11.86 -6.95 25.64
N ALA A 129 -10.82 -7.01 26.47
CA ALA A 129 -10.91 -7.56 27.82
C ALA A 129 -11.87 -6.78 28.73
N GLY A 130 -12.17 -5.52 28.40
CA GLY A 130 -13.10 -4.66 29.14
C GLY A 130 -14.56 -4.75 28.67
N LEU A 131 -14.86 -5.54 27.64
CA LEU A 131 -16.20 -5.67 27.05
C LEU A 131 -16.76 -7.06 27.35
N ASP A 132 -18.00 -7.15 27.84
CA ASP A 132 -18.68 -8.43 28.08
C ASP A 132 -19.60 -8.84 26.92
N ASP A 133 -20.09 -7.88 26.16
CA ASP A 133 -21.04 -8.11 25.07
C ASP A 133 -20.35 -8.49 23.75
N ALA A 134 -20.87 -9.54 23.10
CA ALA A 134 -20.30 -10.07 21.87
C ALA A 134 -20.47 -9.11 20.68
N LEU A 135 -21.55 -8.32 20.65
CA LEU A 135 -21.81 -7.35 19.60
C LEU A 135 -20.88 -6.14 19.75
N GLU A 136 -20.66 -5.66 20.98
CA GLU A 136 -19.68 -4.60 21.28
C GLU A 136 -18.26 -5.02 20.87
N ARG A 137 -17.86 -6.26 21.20
CA ARG A 137 -16.55 -6.81 20.76
C ARG A 137 -16.44 -6.87 19.25
N LYS A 138 -17.50 -7.29 18.55
CA LYS A 138 -17.53 -7.34 17.08
C LYS A 138 -17.42 -5.94 16.46
N ALA A 139 -18.13 -4.96 17.01
CA ALA A 139 -18.07 -3.57 16.56
C ALA A 139 -16.67 -2.97 16.77
N LEU A 140 -16.06 -3.19 17.94
CA LEU A 140 -14.69 -2.76 18.22
C LEU A 140 -13.69 -3.37 17.23
N LEU A 141 -13.79 -4.68 16.96
CA LEU A 141 -12.92 -5.36 15.98
C LEU A 141 -13.13 -4.84 14.56
N ALA A 142 -14.38 -4.56 14.17
CA ALA A 142 -14.68 -3.99 12.87
C ALA A 142 -13.99 -2.62 12.71
N GLU A 143 -14.13 -1.73 13.69
CA GLU A 143 -13.50 -0.41 13.66
C GLU A 143 -11.98 -0.49 13.71
N ALA A 144 -11.43 -1.30 14.63
CA ALA A 144 -10.00 -1.50 14.79
C ALA A 144 -9.30 -2.11 13.57
N SER A 145 -10.02 -2.92 12.80
CA SER A 145 -9.51 -3.56 11.57
C SER A 145 -9.64 -2.66 10.34
N LEU A 146 -10.33 -1.53 10.43
CA LEU A 146 -10.41 -0.55 9.35
C LEU A 146 -9.12 0.29 9.32
N PHE A 147 -8.38 0.17 8.23
CA PHE A 147 -7.19 0.98 7.96
C PHE A 147 -7.34 1.64 6.60
N LYS A 148 -7.49 2.97 6.58
CA LYS A 148 -7.36 3.74 5.35
C LYS A 148 -5.88 3.98 5.07
N ASN A 149 -5.23 2.96 4.53
CA ASN A 149 -3.91 3.06 3.95
C ASN A 149 -3.84 2.13 2.75
N ALA A 150 -3.20 2.56 1.68
CA ALA A 150 -3.05 1.77 0.48
C ALA A 150 -2.08 0.57 0.62
N CYS A 151 -1.48 0.29 1.77
CA CYS A 151 -0.63 -0.91 1.94
C CYS A 151 -1.24 -1.96 2.86
N VAL A 152 -0.80 -3.21 2.70
CA VAL A 152 -1.14 -4.32 3.60
C VAL A 152 -0.06 -4.46 4.66
N PHE A 153 -0.42 -4.57 5.93
CA PHE A 153 0.51 -4.68 7.06
C PHE A 153 0.14 -5.82 8.01
N SER A 154 1.15 -6.38 8.69
CA SER A 154 0.97 -7.44 9.70
C SER A 154 0.04 -7.06 10.84
N ARG A 155 0.02 -5.78 11.26
CA ARG A 155 -0.91 -5.29 12.31
C ARG A 155 -2.38 -5.53 11.99
N GLN A 156 -2.74 -5.67 10.72
CA GLN A 156 -4.12 -5.93 10.30
C GLN A 156 -4.54 -7.38 10.56
N LEU A 157 -3.66 -8.23 11.08
CA LEU A 157 -3.97 -9.58 11.55
C LEU A 157 -4.15 -9.65 13.07
N ALA A 158 -3.89 -8.55 13.79
CA ALA A 158 -3.93 -8.55 15.25
C ALA A 158 -5.36 -8.79 15.76
N ALA A 159 -5.51 -9.69 16.75
CA ALA A 159 -6.77 -10.05 17.38
C ALA A 159 -7.81 -10.72 16.45
N PHE A 160 -7.39 -11.26 15.29
CA PHE A 160 -8.29 -11.99 14.42
C PHE A 160 -8.81 -13.28 15.07
N GLU A 161 -8.08 -13.88 16.02
CA GLU A 161 -8.57 -15.08 16.71
C GLU A 161 -9.95 -14.86 17.36
N TRP A 162 -10.24 -13.64 17.83
CA TRP A 162 -11.56 -13.28 18.35
C TRP A 162 -12.67 -13.25 17.31
N VAL A 163 -12.35 -12.93 16.05
CA VAL A 163 -13.32 -13.05 14.95
C VAL A 163 -13.83 -14.47 14.85
N ILE A 164 -12.92 -15.44 14.98
CA ILE A 164 -13.24 -16.87 14.91
C ILE A 164 -14.08 -17.29 16.11
N GLU A 165 -13.76 -16.77 17.30
CA GLU A 165 -14.56 -17.03 18.51
C GLU A 165 -15.99 -16.49 18.38
N LEU A 166 -16.14 -15.25 17.91
CA LEU A 166 -17.42 -14.56 17.75
C LEU A 166 -18.24 -15.03 16.53
N ALA A 167 -17.62 -15.73 15.58
CA ALA A 167 -18.30 -16.23 14.40
C ALA A 167 -19.35 -17.30 14.74
N SER A 168 -20.39 -17.41 13.92
CA SER A 168 -21.47 -18.41 14.08
C SER A 168 -21.09 -19.81 13.55
N TRP A 169 -19.83 -19.98 13.16
CA TRP A 169 -19.30 -21.18 12.51
C TRP A 169 -19.37 -22.41 13.41
N ASN A 170 -19.50 -23.60 12.80
CA ASN A 170 -19.37 -24.86 13.52
C ASN A 170 -17.92 -25.06 14.03
N GLY A 171 -17.75 -25.96 15.02
CA GLY A 171 -16.46 -26.16 15.69
C GLY A 171 -15.32 -26.60 14.77
N ASP A 172 -15.61 -27.44 13.78
CA ASP A 172 -14.60 -27.92 12.82
C ASP A 172 -14.10 -26.79 11.93
N LEU A 173 -15.04 -25.97 11.42
CA LEU A 173 -14.74 -24.80 10.60
C LEU A 173 -13.92 -23.76 11.38
N LYS A 174 -14.28 -23.50 12.64
CA LYS A 174 -13.49 -22.63 13.53
C LYS A 174 -12.07 -23.14 13.72
N LYS A 175 -11.91 -24.45 13.97
CA LYS A 175 -10.61 -25.09 14.18
C LYS A 175 -9.73 -25.02 12.93
N GLU A 176 -10.30 -25.29 11.76
CA GLU A 176 -9.57 -25.21 10.50
C GLU A 176 -9.16 -23.78 10.17
N TYR A 177 -10.08 -22.82 10.31
CA TYR A 177 -9.76 -21.40 10.12
C TYR A 177 -8.66 -20.94 11.07
N LEU A 178 -8.76 -21.29 12.35
CA LEU A 178 -7.76 -20.90 13.36
C LEU A 178 -6.37 -21.44 13.03
N ARG A 179 -6.30 -22.66 12.47
CA ARG A 179 -5.03 -23.23 11.98
C ARG A 179 -4.45 -22.37 10.85
N LEU A 180 -5.25 -22.04 9.84
CA LEU A 180 -4.84 -21.21 8.70
C LEU A 180 -4.42 -19.81 9.14
N HIS A 181 -5.21 -19.19 10.01
CA HIS A 181 -4.92 -17.88 10.56
C HIS A 181 -3.59 -17.85 11.33
N ARG A 182 -3.32 -18.87 12.17
CA ARG A 182 -2.05 -19.00 12.88
C ARG A 182 -0.85 -19.15 11.94
N GLN A 183 -1.01 -19.83 10.80
CA GLN A 183 0.04 -19.88 9.77
C GLN A 183 0.33 -18.49 9.20
N LEU A 184 -0.72 -17.71 8.87
CA LEU A 184 -0.56 -16.32 8.39
C LEU A 184 0.11 -15.44 9.43
N VAL A 185 -0.33 -15.50 10.69
CA VAL A 185 0.29 -14.77 11.80
C VAL A 185 1.76 -15.16 11.94
N HIS A 186 2.09 -16.45 11.89
CA HIS A 186 3.47 -16.91 12.00
C HIS A 186 4.37 -16.31 10.91
N VAL A 187 3.91 -16.27 9.66
CA VAL A 187 4.72 -15.73 8.54
C VAL A 187 4.71 -14.20 8.46
N PHE A 188 3.76 -13.50 9.08
CA PHE A 188 3.63 -12.04 8.96
C PHE A 188 3.96 -11.25 10.22
N LYS A 189 3.73 -11.78 11.43
CA LYS A 189 3.85 -11.03 12.70
C LYS A 189 5.22 -10.42 12.91
N ASN A 190 6.26 -11.04 12.33
CA ASN A 190 7.64 -10.65 12.49
C ASN A 190 8.12 -9.57 11.48
N HIS A 191 7.18 -8.99 10.72
CA HIS A 191 7.45 -7.96 9.73
C HIS A 191 6.69 -6.66 10.04
N ASP A 192 7.43 -5.56 10.15
CA ASP A 192 6.87 -4.19 10.31
C ASP A 192 6.73 -3.43 8.99
N ARG A 193 7.10 -4.08 7.88
CA ARG A 193 7.03 -3.50 6.53
C ARG A 193 5.73 -3.90 5.82
N GLN A 194 5.47 -3.25 4.69
CA GLN A 194 4.36 -3.59 3.82
C GLN A 194 4.49 -5.05 3.34
N LEU A 195 3.42 -5.84 3.44
CA LEU A 195 3.45 -7.26 3.08
C LEU A 195 3.67 -7.48 1.56
N ALA A 196 3.46 -6.46 0.73
CA ALA A 196 3.73 -6.49 -0.71
C ALA A 196 5.18 -6.88 -1.06
N VAL A 197 6.14 -6.67 -0.15
CA VAL A 197 7.55 -7.05 -0.34
C VAL A 197 7.86 -8.48 0.12
N LEU A 198 6.90 -9.15 0.77
CA LEU A 198 7.07 -10.48 1.37
C LEU A 198 6.41 -11.53 0.48
N ARG A 199 7.21 -12.21 -0.33
CA ARG A 199 6.76 -13.32 -1.20
C ARG A 199 7.66 -14.53 -1.10
N THR A 200 7.94 -14.93 0.14
CA THR A 200 8.63 -16.20 0.38
C THR A 200 7.69 -17.38 0.17
N GLU A 201 8.26 -18.56 -0.04
CA GLU A 201 7.50 -19.80 -0.20
C GLU A 201 6.53 -20.06 0.97
N PRO A 202 6.91 -19.88 2.26
CA PRO A 202 5.97 -20.05 3.37
C PRO A 202 4.78 -19.09 3.33
N VAL A 203 4.99 -17.84 2.88
CA VAL A 203 3.90 -16.87 2.73
C VAL A 203 2.97 -17.28 1.60
N ILE A 204 3.52 -17.69 0.45
CA ILE A 204 2.73 -18.16 -0.70
C ILE A 204 1.90 -19.39 -0.30
N ALA A 205 2.50 -20.36 0.39
CA ALA A 205 1.82 -21.55 0.88
C ALA A 205 0.67 -21.21 1.85
N ALA A 206 0.92 -20.36 2.86
CA ALA A 206 -0.09 -19.97 3.84
C ALA A 206 -1.29 -19.24 3.20
N VAL A 207 -1.04 -18.32 2.26
CA VAL A 207 -2.11 -17.61 1.54
C VAL A 207 -2.83 -18.55 0.57
N GLY A 208 -2.14 -19.49 -0.06
CA GLY A 208 -2.73 -20.51 -0.92
C GLY A 208 -3.68 -21.46 -0.17
N GLU A 209 -3.27 -21.94 1.01
CA GLU A 209 -4.14 -22.74 1.88
C GLU A 209 -5.39 -21.95 2.31
N LEU A 210 -5.22 -20.68 2.69
CA LEU A 210 -6.35 -19.79 2.98
C LEU A 210 -7.28 -19.68 1.76
N ALA A 211 -6.74 -19.43 0.56
CA ALA A 211 -7.55 -19.27 -0.65
C ALA A 211 -8.37 -20.52 -0.97
N VAL A 212 -7.80 -21.72 -0.85
CA VAL A 212 -8.52 -23.00 -1.03
C VAL A 212 -9.67 -23.12 -0.05
N PHE A 213 -9.42 -22.81 1.22
CA PHE A 213 -10.43 -22.84 2.27
C PHE A 213 -11.57 -21.85 1.98
N LEU A 214 -11.26 -20.60 1.61
CA LEU A 214 -12.26 -19.58 1.31
C LEU A 214 -13.15 -19.93 0.11
N ARG A 215 -12.60 -20.62 -0.90
CA ARG A 215 -13.39 -21.15 -2.04
C ARG A 215 -14.33 -22.28 -1.62
N THR A 216 -13.89 -23.11 -0.68
CA THR A 216 -14.69 -24.23 -0.16
C THR A 216 -15.81 -23.75 0.77
N HIS A 217 -15.62 -22.60 1.41
CA HIS A 217 -16.56 -22.01 2.35
C HIS A 217 -16.93 -20.57 1.96
N PRO A 218 -17.63 -20.35 0.83
CA PRO A 218 -17.86 -19.01 0.29
C PRO A 218 -18.68 -18.11 1.23
N ALA A 219 -19.51 -18.67 2.11
CA ALA A 219 -20.32 -17.89 3.06
C ALA A 219 -19.52 -17.36 4.27
N ILE A 220 -18.24 -17.74 4.44
CA ILE A 220 -17.48 -17.34 5.64
C ILE A 220 -17.32 -15.83 5.78
N TYR A 221 -17.28 -15.10 4.66
CA TYR A 221 -17.12 -13.66 4.70
C TYR A 221 -18.27 -12.97 5.46
N GLU A 222 -19.45 -13.58 5.55
CA GLU A 222 -20.63 -13.03 6.24
C GLU A 222 -20.37 -12.74 7.72
N ASP A 223 -19.51 -13.53 8.37
CA ASP A 223 -19.15 -13.37 9.78
C ASP A 223 -17.84 -12.58 10.02
N ILE A 224 -17.00 -12.43 9.00
CA ILE A 224 -15.73 -11.70 9.09
C ILE A 224 -16.00 -10.19 9.20
N PRO A 225 -15.48 -9.43 10.18
CA PRO A 225 -15.71 -7.99 10.28
C PRO A 225 -15.26 -7.20 9.05
N THR A 226 -15.93 -6.06 8.80
CA THR A 226 -15.75 -5.24 7.60
C THR A 226 -14.29 -4.90 7.29
N GLY A 227 -13.49 -4.43 8.26
CA GLY A 227 -12.09 -4.09 8.02
C GLY A 227 -11.22 -5.28 7.56
N TYR A 228 -11.51 -6.49 8.04
CA TYR A 228 -10.82 -7.69 7.62
C TYR A 228 -11.22 -8.16 6.21
N LEU A 229 -12.44 -7.86 5.75
CA LEU A 229 -12.81 -8.13 4.35
C LEU A 229 -11.90 -7.36 3.39
N HIS A 230 -11.64 -6.09 3.68
CA HIS A 230 -10.73 -5.26 2.89
C HIS A 230 -9.28 -5.79 2.95
N PHE A 231 -8.82 -6.19 4.13
CA PHE A 231 -7.51 -6.84 4.29
C PHE A 231 -7.40 -8.10 3.42
N TYR A 232 -8.38 -9.01 3.49
CA TYR A 232 -8.35 -10.25 2.72
C TYR A 232 -8.44 -10.01 1.23
N ALA A 233 -9.30 -9.10 0.77
CA ALA A 233 -9.38 -8.75 -0.64
C ALA A 233 -7.99 -8.40 -1.19
N ARG A 234 -7.24 -7.54 -0.49
CA ARG A 234 -5.92 -7.09 -0.93
C ARG A 234 -4.84 -8.14 -0.77
N LEU A 235 -4.85 -8.91 0.32
CA LEU A 235 -3.94 -10.05 0.52
C LEU A 235 -4.10 -11.07 -0.61
N LEU A 236 -5.34 -11.40 -0.98
CA LEU A 236 -5.67 -12.34 -2.05
C LEU A 236 -5.25 -11.79 -3.42
N LEU A 237 -5.52 -10.50 -3.70
CA LEU A 237 -5.07 -9.85 -4.93
C LEU A 237 -3.56 -9.86 -5.06
N MET A 238 -2.82 -9.57 -3.98
CA MET A 238 -1.35 -9.59 -3.94
C MET A 238 -0.74 -10.94 -4.37
N HIS A 239 -1.50 -12.03 -4.21
CA HIS A 239 -1.11 -13.38 -4.59
C HIS A 239 -1.77 -13.88 -5.90
N GLY A 240 -2.55 -13.04 -6.58
CA GLY A 240 -3.15 -13.37 -7.87
C GLY A 240 -4.50 -14.10 -7.80
N TYR A 241 -5.14 -14.16 -6.64
CA TYR A 241 -6.48 -14.73 -6.47
C TYR A 241 -7.55 -13.66 -6.75
N THR A 242 -7.71 -13.30 -8.04
CA THR A 242 -8.59 -12.21 -8.49
C THR A 242 -10.08 -12.47 -8.25
N ASP A 243 -10.49 -13.74 -8.32
CA ASP A 243 -11.85 -14.20 -8.00
C ASP A 243 -12.22 -13.89 -6.55
N LEU A 244 -11.38 -14.33 -5.61
CA LEU A 244 -11.58 -14.09 -4.18
C LEU A 244 -11.43 -12.61 -3.82
N TYR A 245 -10.49 -11.90 -4.46
CA TYR A 245 -10.39 -10.44 -4.32
C TYR A 245 -11.72 -9.76 -4.62
N LEU A 246 -12.35 -10.09 -5.76
CA LEU A 246 -13.63 -9.49 -6.14
C LEU A 246 -14.73 -9.80 -5.12
N THR A 247 -14.85 -11.05 -4.69
CA THR A 247 -15.84 -11.45 -3.68
C THR A 247 -15.69 -10.65 -2.38
N TYR A 248 -14.49 -10.61 -1.82
CA TYR A 248 -14.23 -9.97 -0.53
C TYR A 248 -14.30 -8.45 -0.62
N ARG A 249 -13.84 -7.86 -1.72
CA ARG A 249 -13.96 -6.42 -1.97
C ARG A 249 -15.40 -5.98 -2.11
N ASN A 250 -16.23 -6.75 -2.84
CA ASN A 250 -17.65 -6.42 -3.00
C ASN A 250 -18.40 -6.55 -1.68
N ALA A 251 -18.11 -7.60 -0.89
CA ALA A 251 -18.66 -7.74 0.47
C ALA A 251 -18.28 -6.55 1.36
N PHE A 252 -17.01 -6.10 1.30
CA PHE A 252 -16.54 -4.91 2.00
C PHE A 252 -17.29 -3.64 1.57
N ALA A 253 -17.32 -3.36 0.27
CA ALA A 253 -17.96 -2.16 -0.28
C ALA A 253 -19.47 -2.11 0.05
N ALA A 254 -20.16 -3.26 -0.04
CA ALA A 254 -21.56 -3.38 0.32
C ALA A 254 -21.81 -3.05 1.81
N ARG A 255 -20.96 -3.53 2.72
CA ARG A 255 -21.10 -3.22 4.16
C ARG A 255 -20.80 -1.78 4.48
N ILE A 256 -19.73 -1.21 3.93
CA ILE A 256 -19.44 0.22 4.10
C ILE A 256 -20.62 1.06 3.60
N ALA A 257 -21.22 0.70 2.46
CA ALA A 257 -22.39 1.39 1.91
C ALA A 257 -23.64 1.31 2.82
N MET A 258 -23.78 0.23 3.59
CA MET A 258 -24.86 0.06 4.59
C MET A 258 -24.56 0.72 5.96
N GLY A 259 -23.39 1.34 6.09
CA GLY A 259 -22.95 1.98 7.33
C GLY A 259 -22.21 1.07 8.31
N GLY A 260 -21.53 0.05 7.77
CA GLY A 260 -20.64 -0.84 8.51
C GLY A 260 -21.38 -1.65 9.57
N GLU A 261 -20.66 -2.03 10.63
CA GLU A 261 -21.22 -2.61 11.85
C GLU A 261 -21.71 -1.53 12.85
N GLY A 262 -22.12 -0.35 12.36
CA GLY A 262 -22.65 0.74 13.18
C GLY A 262 -21.60 1.73 13.71
N SER A 263 -20.36 1.67 13.22
CA SER A 263 -19.35 2.68 13.54
C SER A 263 -19.58 3.95 12.70
N THR A 264 -19.26 5.10 13.27
CA THR A 264 -19.22 6.40 12.58
C THR A 264 -17.81 6.99 12.61
N GLY A 265 -16.81 6.12 12.82
CA GLY A 265 -15.40 6.53 12.88
C GLY A 265 -14.93 7.13 11.56
N LEU A 266 -13.99 8.08 11.66
CA LEU A 266 -13.41 8.80 10.51
C LEU A 266 -12.97 7.86 9.38
N VAL A 267 -12.33 6.74 9.70
CA VAL A 267 -11.82 5.78 8.71
C VAL A 267 -12.96 5.17 7.89
N GLU A 268 -14.09 4.83 8.54
CA GLU A 268 -15.26 4.33 7.84
C GLU A 268 -15.84 5.40 6.92
N SER A 269 -15.96 6.65 7.40
CA SER A 269 -16.40 7.78 6.56
C SER A 269 -15.54 7.96 5.31
N LEU A 270 -14.21 7.79 5.43
CA LEU A 270 -13.29 7.83 4.28
C LEU A 270 -13.52 6.67 3.30
N PHE A 271 -13.88 5.48 3.78
CA PHE A 271 -14.26 4.38 2.88
C PHE A 271 -15.64 4.58 2.26
N ARG A 272 -16.60 5.17 2.97
CA ARG A 272 -17.90 5.56 2.39
C ARG A 272 -17.68 6.52 1.23
N ILE A 273 -16.75 7.47 1.37
CA ILE A 273 -16.36 8.34 0.27
C ILE A 273 -15.84 7.54 -0.94
N SER A 274 -15.00 6.53 -0.71
CA SER A 274 -14.53 5.64 -1.78
C SER A 274 -15.68 4.87 -2.44
N CYS A 275 -16.63 4.34 -1.66
CA CYS A 275 -17.81 3.63 -2.17
C CYS A 275 -18.69 4.55 -3.02
N ASP A 276 -18.98 5.75 -2.54
CA ASP A 276 -19.80 6.73 -3.25
C ASP A 276 -19.14 7.15 -4.57
N ASN A 277 -17.81 7.30 -4.56
CA ASN A 277 -17.05 7.52 -5.78
C ASN A 277 -17.08 6.33 -6.76
N GLU A 278 -17.55 5.14 -6.38
CA GLU A 278 -17.79 4.02 -7.30
C GLU A 278 -19.25 3.87 -7.73
N ARG A 279 -20.20 4.56 -7.10
CA ARG A 279 -21.63 4.51 -7.47
C ARG A 279 -21.89 5.15 -8.84
N ALA A 280 -23.04 4.83 -9.43
CA ALA A 280 -23.49 5.44 -10.68
C ALA A 280 -23.53 6.97 -10.57
N LEU A 281 -23.25 7.69 -11.67
CA LEU A 281 -23.16 9.16 -11.69
C LEU A 281 -24.42 9.85 -11.15
N GLU A 282 -25.59 9.29 -11.43
CA GLU A 282 -26.89 9.78 -10.96
C GLU A 282 -27.02 9.78 -9.42
N GLN A 283 -26.18 9.01 -8.73
CA GLN A 283 -26.17 8.88 -7.27
C GLN A 283 -25.05 9.69 -6.61
N ALA A 284 -24.18 10.35 -7.41
CA ALA A 284 -23.01 11.07 -6.92
C ALA A 284 -23.36 12.46 -6.33
N GLU A 285 -24.45 13.12 -6.74
CA GLU A 285 -24.79 14.47 -6.23
C GLU A 285 -25.15 14.51 -4.73
N VAL A 286 -25.52 13.37 -4.13
CA VAL A 286 -25.86 13.26 -2.69
C VAL A 286 -24.61 13.31 -1.79
N PHE A 287 -23.44 13.02 -2.37
CA PHE A 287 -22.13 12.92 -1.74
C PHE A 287 -21.66 14.22 -1.08
N ASP A 288 -21.87 15.36 -1.74
CA ASP A 288 -21.19 16.62 -1.40
C ASP A 288 -21.75 17.33 -0.17
N GLN A 289 -23.05 17.21 0.11
CA GLN A 289 -23.71 18.09 1.09
C GLN A 289 -23.84 17.49 2.49
N LEU A 290 -23.95 16.16 2.61
CA LEU A 290 -24.33 15.51 3.88
C LEU A 290 -23.14 15.08 4.74
N HIS A 291 -22.06 14.56 4.14
CA HIS A 291 -20.93 14.00 4.90
C HIS A 291 -19.83 15.03 5.16
N PHE A 292 -19.49 15.88 4.18
CA PHE A 292 -18.45 16.90 4.37
C PHE A 292 -18.87 18.05 5.28
N GLY A 293 -20.18 18.34 5.39
CA GLY A 293 -20.71 19.33 6.33
C GLY A 293 -20.62 18.92 7.80
N GLN A 294 -20.37 17.63 8.10
CA GLN A 294 -20.30 17.08 9.46
C GLN A 294 -18.88 16.81 9.95
N LEU A 295 -17.88 16.89 9.06
CA LEU A 295 -16.49 16.60 9.36
C LEU A 295 -15.80 17.86 9.91
N ASP A 296 -15.40 17.85 11.17
CA ASP A 296 -14.66 18.95 11.80
C ASP A 296 -13.25 19.08 11.18
N ALA A 297 -13.10 20.04 10.27
CA ALA A 297 -11.85 20.34 9.58
C ALA A 297 -10.70 20.71 10.54
N ALA A 298 -11.00 21.15 11.77
CA ALA A 298 -9.99 21.54 12.76
C ALA A 298 -9.29 20.33 13.41
N ALA A 299 -9.87 19.13 13.32
CA ALA A 299 -9.41 17.97 14.08
C ALA A 299 -8.27 17.17 13.44
N CYS A 300 -7.97 17.33 12.14
CA CYS A 300 -6.91 16.55 11.50
C CYS A 300 -6.40 17.18 10.18
N SER A 301 -5.07 17.34 10.05
CA SER A 301 -4.45 17.87 8.82
C SER A 301 -4.67 17.00 7.58
N VAL A 302 -4.85 15.69 7.76
CA VAL A 302 -5.21 14.75 6.67
C VAL A 302 -6.66 14.94 6.25
N LEU A 303 -7.57 15.23 7.19
CA LEU A 303 -8.97 15.52 6.91
C LEU A 303 -9.13 16.88 6.22
N GLY A 304 -8.39 17.91 6.65
CA GLY A 304 -8.34 19.18 5.94
C GLY A 304 -7.85 19.03 4.49
N LYS A 305 -6.84 18.17 4.25
CA LYS A 305 -6.39 17.84 2.89
C LYS A 305 -7.43 17.01 2.11
N ALA A 306 -8.10 16.03 2.74
CA ALA A 306 -9.16 15.25 2.10
C ALA A 306 -10.38 16.11 1.73
N LEU A 307 -10.76 17.05 2.60
CA LEU A 307 -11.81 18.05 2.38
C LEU A 307 -11.45 18.98 1.21
N ALA A 308 -10.21 19.49 1.17
CA ALA A 308 -9.75 20.33 0.06
C ALA A 308 -9.78 19.59 -1.30
N VAL A 309 -9.63 18.27 -1.31
CA VAL A 309 -9.79 17.46 -2.53
C VAL A 309 -11.26 17.12 -2.80
N SER A 310 -12.12 17.03 -1.79
CA SER A 310 -13.55 16.79 -2.01
C SER A 310 -14.24 17.95 -2.72
N GLU A 311 -13.69 19.16 -2.61
CA GLU A 311 -14.13 20.33 -3.39
C GLU A 311 -14.11 20.05 -4.90
N LEU A 312 -13.24 19.14 -5.38
CA LEU A 312 -13.14 18.73 -6.79
C LEU A 312 -14.42 18.07 -7.35
N TYR A 313 -15.33 17.60 -6.49
CA TYR A 313 -16.59 17.00 -6.88
C TYR A 313 -17.74 18.02 -6.92
N GLN A 314 -17.53 19.23 -6.38
CA GLN A 314 -18.55 20.26 -6.39
C GLN A 314 -18.72 20.86 -7.79
N PRO A 315 -19.97 21.14 -8.22
CA PRO A 315 -20.24 21.83 -9.47
C PRO A 315 -19.45 23.15 -9.58
N ALA A 316 -19.00 23.50 -10.78
CA ALA A 316 -18.17 24.68 -11.09
C ALA A 316 -18.71 26.04 -10.59
N GLN A 317 -19.94 26.09 -10.07
CA GLN A 317 -20.58 27.28 -9.53
C GLN A 317 -20.14 27.63 -8.09
N VAL A 318 -19.39 26.77 -7.39
CA VAL A 318 -18.84 27.07 -6.06
C VAL A 318 -17.39 27.60 -6.18
N GLN A 319 -17.24 28.72 -6.88
CA GLN A 319 -15.98 29.47 -6.87
C GLN A 319 -15.83 30.19 -5.52
N GLY A 320 -14.94 29.72 -4.64
CA GLY A 320 -14.62 30.50 -3.44
C GLY A 320 -13.71 29.88 -2.37
N ARG A 321 -13.51 28.56 -2.35
CA ARG A 321 -12.78 27.90 -1.23
C ARG A 321 -11.43 27.25 -1.57
N TYR A 322 -11.13 27.05 -2.86
CA TYR A 322 -9.84 26.55 -3.36
C TYR A 322 -8.61 27.40 -2.98
N SER A 323 -8.80 28.63 -2.51
CA SER A 323 -7.74 29.56 -2.12
C SER A 323 -6.90 29.12 -0.91
N LEU A 324 -7.32 28.08 -0.19
CA LEU A 324 -6.63 27.59 1.00
C LEU A 324 -5.42 26.68 0.73
N LEU A 325 -5.24 26.18 -0.50
CA LEU A 325 -4.14 25.28 -0.84
C LEU A 325 -2.82 25.97 -1.23
N HIS A 326 -2.71 27.30 -1.15
CA HIS A 326 -1.54 28.06 -1.65
C HIS A 326 -1.10 27.57 -3.04
N GLU A 327 -2.05 27.45 -3.97
CA GLU A 327 -1.79 26.85 -5.27
C GLU A 327 -0.78 27.64 -6.09
N ASN A 328 0.04 26.92 -6.87
CA ASN A 328 0.99 27.51 -7.81
C ASN A 328 0.21 28.14 -8.99
N SER A 329 -0.06 29.45 -8.92
CA SER A 329 -0.81 30.20 -9.92
C SER A 329 -0.21 30.05 -11.33
N ALA A 330 1.11 29.98 -11.45
CA ALA A 330 1.78 29.79 -12.73
C ALA A 330 1.51 28.41 -13.36
N PHE A 331 1.32 27.36 -12.55
CA PHE A 331 0.94 26.04 -13.05
C PHE A 331 -0.55 25.99 -13.46
N SER A 332 -1.41 26.69 -12.72
CA SER A 332 -2.82 26.86 -13.07
C SER A 332 -2.97 27.61 -14.40
N GLU A 333 -2.29 28.76 -14.55
CA GLU A 333 -2.25 29.54 -15.79
C GLU A 333 -1.68 28.75 -16.97
N LEU A 334 -0.71 27.86 -16.72
CA LEU A 334 -0.16 26.99 -17.75
C LEU A 334 -1.21 26.03 -18.31
N LEU A 335 -2.06 25.44 -17.46
CA LEU A 335 -3.04 24.42 -17.85
C LEU A 335 -4.40 24.98 -18.28
N ALA A 336 -4.78 26.16 -17.79
CA ALA A 336 -6.07 26.78 -18.08
C ALA A 336 -6.31 26.92 -19.59
N ASP A 337 -7.49 26.46 -20.03
CA ASP A 337 -7.95 26.48 -21.42
C ASP A 337 -7.02 25.76 -22.42
N LYS A 338 -6.04 24.97 -21.95
CA LYS A 338 -5.15 24.19 -22.81
C LYS A 338 -5.70 22.82 -23.15
N SER A 339 -5.36 22.36 -24.35
CA SER A 339 -5.48 20.95 -24.70
C SER A 339 -4.27 20.19 -24.15
N VAL A 340 -4.53 19.13 -23.38
CA VAL A 340 -3.50 18.33 -22.70
C VAL A 340 -3.54 16.87 -23.16
N ALA A 341 -2.42 16.39 -23.69
CA ALA A 341 -2.19 14.97 -23.92
C ALA A 341 -1.48 14.34 -22.72
N ILE A 342 -2.05 13.28 -22.13
CA ILE A 342 -1.36 12.46 -21.12
C ILE A 342 -0.92 11.17 -21.80
N VAL A 343 0.39 10.91 -21.82
CA VAL A 343 0.96 9.77 -22.55
C VAL A 343 1.54 8.75 -21.58
N GLY A 344 0.94 7.57 -21.59
CA GLY A 344 1.41 6.43 -20.83
C GLY A 344 2.58 5.69 -21.45
N PRO A 345 3.18 4.75 -20.68
CA PRO A 345 4.34 4.01 -21.13
C PRO A 345 4.01 2.75 -21.96
N ALA A 346 2.73 2.40 -22.13
CA ALA A 346 2.35 1.16 -22.81
C ALA A 346 2.38 1.36 -24.33
N ASP A 347 2.94 0.39 -25.05
CA ASP A 347 2.80 0.36 -26.50
C ASP A 347 1.52 -0.38 -26.89
N VAL A 348 0.51 0.40 -27.29
CA VAL A 348 -0.80 -0.11 -27.68
C VAL A 348 -0.91 -0.36 -29.19
N GLY A 349 0.19 -0.21 -29.93
CA GLY A 349 0.25 -0.46 -31.37
C GLY A 349 -0.38 0.62 -32.26
N LEU A 350 -0.79 1.76 -31.68
CA LEU A 350 -1.38 2.89 -32.42
C LEU A 350 -0.31 3.93 -32.79
N ASP A 351 -0.37 4.45 -34.02
CA ASP A 351 0.52 5.51 -34.53
C ASP A 351 -0.02 6.92 -34.15
N SER A 352 -0.17 7.15 -32.84
CA SER A 352 -0.76 8.39 -32.30
C SER A 352 0.21 9.57 -32.14
N GLY A 353 1.48 9.41 -32.53
CA GLY A 353 2.53 10.37 -32.21
C GLY A 353 2.33 11.77 -32.77
N GLN A 354 1.82 11.87 -34.01
CA GLN A 354 1.49 13.17 -34.61
C GLN A 354 0.31 13.84 -33.88
N GLU A 355 -0.69 13.05 -33.47
CA GLU A 355 -1.82 13.57 -32.71
C GLU A 355 -1.37 14.06 -31.33
N ILE A 356 -0.55 13.29 -30.62
CA ILE A 356 0.02 13.65 -29.31
C ILE A 356 0.75 15.00 -29.38
N ASP A 357 1.65 15.17 -30.37
CA ASP A 357 2.44 16.39 -30.51
C ASP A 357 1.59 17.60 -30.96
N SER A 358 0.32 17.41 -31.35
CA SER A 358 -0.60 18.48 -31.75
C SER A 358 -1.32 19.18 -30.58
N PHE A 359 -1.28 18.60 -29.38
CA PHE A 359 -1.86 19.23 -28.19
C PHE A 359 -1.04 20.46 -27.78
N ASP A 360 -1.56 21.32 -26.89
CA ASP A 360 -0.81 22.45 -26.34
C ASP A 360 0.26 21.97 -25.35
N LEU A 361 -0.07 20.94 -24.56
CA LEU A 361 0.82 20.37 -23.53
C LEU A 361 0.82 18.85 -23.61
N VAL A 362 2.01 18.25 -23.46
CA VAL A 362 2.21 16.80 -23.36
C VAL A 362 2.77 16.45 -21.99
N ILE A 363 2.04 15.62 -21.26
CA ILE A 363 2.42 15.09 -19.94
C ILE A 363 2.92 13.65 -20.08
N ARG A 364 4.08 13.35 -19.49
CA ARG A 364 4.61 11.98 -19.39
C ARG A 364 5.06 11.61 -17.98
N PHE A 365 5.10 10.32 -17.70
CA PHE A 365 5.61 9.79 -16.43
C PHE A 365 7.09 9.50 -16.51
N ASN A 366 7.86 9.79 -15.47
CA ASN A 366 9.29 9.45 -15.33
C ASN A 366 10.11 9.68 -16.61
N HIS A 367 9.92 10.84 -17.25
CA HIS A 367 10.61 11.16 -18.49
C HIS A 367 12.12 11.24 -18.27
N ARG A 368 12.93 10.86 -19.25
CA ARG A 368 14.39 10.83 -19.11
C ARG A 368 15.09 10.74 -20.45
N SER A 369 16.36 11.14 -20.47
CA SER A 369 17.26 10.88 -21.59
C SER A 369 17.36 9.36 -21.85
N GLY A 370 17.31 8.98 -23.14
CA GLY A 370 17.51 7.59 -23.56
C GLY A 370 16.26 6.72 -23.55
N LEU A 371 15.06 7.27 -23.30
CA LEU A 371 13.81 6.57 -23.60
C LEU A 371 13.72 6.31 -25.11
N GLN A 372 13.84 5.05 -25.51
CA GLN A 372 13.71 4.62 -26.90
C GLN A 372 12.23 4.38 -27.23
N LEU A 373 11.45 5.45 -27.27
CA LEU A 373 10.05 5.40 -27.70
C LEU A 373 9.97 5.66 -29.20
N ASP A 374 9.14 4.91 -29.93
CA ASP A 374 8.89 5.17 -31.35
C ASP A 374 8.12 6.51 -31.48
N PRO A 375 8.72 7.54 -32.11
CA PRO A 375 8.06 8.84 -32.28
C PRO A 375 6.72 8.75 -33.00
N ARG A 376 6.53 7.76 -33.88
CA ARG A 376 5.26 7.57 -34.59
C ARG A 376 4.13 7.19 -33.66
N ARG A 377 4.42 6.52 -32.55
CA ARG A 377 3.44 6.04 -31.58
C ARG A 377 3.28 6.97 -30.39
N PHE A 378 4.41 7.50 -29.90
CA PHE A 378 4.46 8.23 -28.65
C PHE A 378 4.62 9.74 -28.81
N GLY A 379 4.92 10.25 -30.01
CA GLY A 379 5.30 11.65 -30.23
C GLY A 379 6.71 11.94 -29.70
N ASN A 380 7.24 13.12 -30.04
CA ASN A 380 8.57 13.57 -29.63
C ASN A 380 8.54 14.57 -28.47
N ARG A 381 7.39 15.19 -28.18
CA ARG A 381 7.33 16.25 -27.18
C ARG A 381 7.03 15.71 -25.78
N THR A 382 7.54 16.41 -24.78
CA THR A 382 7.16 16.29 -23.36
C THR A 382 7.35 17.65 -22.72
N ASP A 383 6.27 18.23 -22.22
CA ASP A 383 6.25 19.56 -21.60
C ASP A 383 6.28 19.45 -20.08
N ILE A 384 5.54 18.48 -19.52
CA ILE A 384 5.44 18.26 -18.07
C ILE A 384 5.77 16.80 -17.79
N SER A 385 6.51 16.53 -16.71
CA SER A 385 6.69 15.15 -16.27
C SER A 385 6.50 14.92 -14.78
N TYR A 386 5.75 13.85 -14.47
CA TYR A 386 5.44 13.39 -13.12
C TYR A 386 6.37 12.25 -12.73
N TYR A 387 7.02 12.37 -11.57
CA TYR A 387 7.99 11.41 -11.09
C TYR A 387 7.52 10.75 -9.80
N GLY A 388 7.71 9.43 -9.72
CA GLY A 388 7.56 8.69 -8.48
C GLY A 388 8.83 8.73 -7.64
N SER A 389 8.70 8.68 -6.32
CA SER A 389 9.84 8.76 -5.39
C SER A 389 10.88 7.64 -5.58
N SER A 390 10.46 6.46 -6.04
CA SER A 390 11.36 5.32 -6.24
C SER A 390 12.23 5.44 -7.49
N SER A 391 11.83 6.23 -8.49
CA SER A 391 12.55 6.42 -9.75
C SER A 391 13.35 7.72 -9.81
N LEU A 392 13.08 8.68 -8.92
CA LEU A 392 13.64 10.03 -9.02
C LEU A 392 15.18 10.07 -9.03
N SER A 393 15.83 9.26 -8.20
CA SER A 393 17.30 9.16 -8.15
C SER A 393 17.91 8.61 -9.45
N LEU A 394 17.18 7.75 -10.17
CA LEU A 394 17.62 7.18 -11.45
C LEU A 394 17.66 8.23 -12.56
N HIS A 395 17.07 9.40 -12.32
CA HIS A 395 16.87 10.44 -13.34
C HIS A 395 17.60 11.75 -12.99
N GLN A 396 18.39 11.76 -11.92
CA GLN A 396 19.11 12.94 -11.44
C GLN A 396 19.98 13.58 -12.53
N SER A 397 20.76 12.80 -13.29
CA SER A 397 21.63 13.35 -14.33
C SER A 397 20.86 14.07 -15.43
N TYR A 398 19.74 13.49 -15.87
CA TYR A 398 18.85 14.12 -16.85
C TYR A 398 18.21 15.40 -16.29
N LEU A 399 17.67 15.34 -15.08
CA LEU A 399 16.98 16.48 -14.45
C LEU A 399 17.90 17.66 -14.13
N LEU A 400 19.19 17.41 -13.87
CA LEU A 400 20.21 18.44 -13.68
C LEU A 400 20.79 18.97 -15.01
N SER A 401 20.54 18.28 -16.12
CA SER A 401 20.98 18.69 -17.46
C SER A 401 20.05 19.76 -18.06
N GLU A 402 20.45 20.35 -19.18
CA GLU A 402 19.58 21.21 -19.98
C GLU A 402 18.49 20.37 -20.63
N ASN A 403 17.36 20.26 -19.95
CA ASN A 403 16.16 19.61 -20.45
C ASN A 403 15.09 20.65 -20.83
N HIS A 404 14.11 20.22 -21.62
CA HIS A 404 13.08 21.10 -22.20
C HIS A 404 11.73 21.05 -21.45
N LEU A 405 11.70 20.52 -20.23
CA LEU A 405 10.48 20.48 -19.45
C LEU A 405 10.08 21.90 -19.02
N GLN A 406 8.80 22.21 -19.15
CA GLN A 406 8.19 23.40 -18.59
C GLN A 406 7.95 23.23 -17.08
N TYR A 407 7.60 22.01 -16.64
CA TYR A 407 7.44 21.67 -15.22
C TYR A 407 7.90 20.25 -14.90
N LEU A 408 8.46 20.12 -13.69
CA LEU A 408 8.76 18.86 -13.02
C LEU A 408 7.83 18.71 -11.80
N VAL A 409 7.04 17.64 -11.78
CA VAL A 409 6.14 17.32 -10.66
C VAL A 409 6.70 16.15 -9.84
N VAL A 410 6.89 16.38 -8.54
CA VAL A 410 7.47 15.42 -7.57
C VAL A 410 6.62 15.33 -6.30
N GLU A 411 6.80 14.30 -5.48
CA GLU A 411 6.10 14.22 -4.19
C GLU A 411 6.70 15.22 -3.17
N GLU A 412 5.85 15.79 -2.31
CA GLU A 412 6.24 16.75 -1.24
C GLU A 412 7.45 16.25 -0.42
N LEU A 413 7.46 14.95 -0.06
CA LEU A 413 8.53 14.35 0.72
C LEU A 413 9.85 14.22 -0.06
N ASP A 414 9.81 14.17 -1.39
CA ASP A 414 11.00 14.07 -2.21
C ASP A 414 11.80 15.37 -2.20
N LEU A 415 11.14 16.52 -2.09
CA LEU A 415 11.81 17.82 -1.92
C LEU A 415 12.67 17.87 -0.65
N GLN A 416 12.22 17.20 0.42
CA GLN A 416 12.97 17.09 1.67
C GLN A 416 14.06 16.02 1.59
N ARG A 417 13.78 14.93 0.88
CA ARG A 417 14.67 13.75 0.79
C ARG A 417 15.85 13.96 -0.16
N PHE A 418 15.65 14.69 -1.25
CA PHE A 418 16.62 14.83 -2.34
C PHE A 418 17.08 16.27 -2.46
N SER A 419 18.13 16.62 -1.71
CA SER A 419 18.70 17.98 -1.69
C SER A 419 19.12 18.50 -3.06
N TRP A 420 19.49 17.62 -3.99
CA TRP A 420 19.86 17.99 -5.36
C TRP A 420 18.70 18.56 -6.19
N LEU A 421 17.44 18.35 -5.78
CA LEU A 421 16.29 18.96 -6.47
C LEU A 421 16.37 20.49 -6.46
N SER A 422 16.97 21.09 -5.43
CA SER A 422 17.23 22.54 -5.39
C SER A 422 18.14 23.06 -6.52
N GLN A 423 18.84 22.17 -7.23
CA GLN A 423 19.73 22.50 -8.35
C GLN A 423 19.05 22.30 -9.72
N VAL A 424 17.83 21.75 -9.75
CA VAL A 424 17.07 21.57 -10.99
C VAL A 424 16.67 22.94 -11.52
N ARG A 425 16.95 23.19 -12.81
CA ARG A 425 16.73 24.49 -13.46
C ARG A 425 15.29 24.72 -13.91
N VAL A 426 14.53 23.65 -14.09
CA VAL A 426 13.13 23.73 -14.50
C VAL A 426 12.22 23.97 -13.28
N PRO A 427 11.08 24.67 -13.44
CA PRO A 427 10.11 24.87 -12.38
C PRO A 427 9.70 23.54 -11.72
N LEU A 428 9.89 23.49 -10.40
CA LEU A 428 9.48 22.37 -9.55
C LEU A 428 8.10 22.65 -8.97
N ARG A 429 7.26 21.61 -8.96
CA ARG A 429 5.98 21.63 -8.27
C ARG A 429 5.81 20.38 -7.44
N GLU A 430 5.34 20.56 -6.21
CA GLU A 430 4.90 19.45 -5.37
C GLU A 430 3.53 18.92 -5.81
N HIS A 431 3.42 17.61 -5.82
CA HIS A 431 2.15 16.90 -5.94
C HIS A 431 1.49 16.80 -4.56
N LEU A 432 0.18 17.03 -4.47
CA LEU A 432 -0.53 16.99 -3.20
C LEU A 432 -0.49 15.58 -2.60
N ARG A 433 0.05 15.46 -1.38
CA ARG A 433 0.20 14.18 -0.68
C ARG A 433 -1.11 13.42 -0.46
N ALA A 434 -2.24 14.12 -0.37
CA ALA A 434 -3.58 13.53 -0.26
C ALA A 434 -3.94 12.62 -1.46
N TRP A 435 -3.18 12.68 -2.55
CA TRP A 435 -3.33 11.85 -3.73
C TRP A 435 -2.28 10.72 -3.79
N SER A 436 -1.79 10.25 -2.65
CA SER A 436 -0.85 9.13 -2.59
C SER A 436 -1.48 7.94 -1.83
N PHE A 437 -0.90 7.50 -0.72
CA PHE A 437 -1.32 6.27 -0.04
C PHE A 437 -2.61 6.40 0.80
N ASP A 438 -3.05 7.63 1.05
CA ASP A 438 -4.20 7.94 1.92
C ASP A 438 -5.35 8.63 1.14
N CYS A 439 -5.48 8.31 -0.15
CA CYS A 439 -6.50 8.88 -1.02
C CYS A 439 -7.92 8.54 -0.52
N PRO A 440 -8.79 9.53 -0.26
CA PRO A 440 -10.14 9.25 0.24
C PRO A 440 -11.07 8.73 -0.86
N PHE A 441 -10.83 9.04 -2.14
CA PHE A 441 -11.73 8.72 -3.26
C PHE A 441 -11.60 7.30 -3.80
N LEU A 442 -10.48 6.63 -3.54
CA LEU A 442 -10.19 5.30 -4.07
C LEU A 442 -9.96 4.34 -2.91
N PHE A 443 -10.33 3.07 -3.06
CA PHE A 443 -10.06 2.06 -2.03
C PHE A 443 -8.56 1.87 -1.77
N GLY A 444 -7.74 1.93 -2.83
CA GLY A 444 -6.28 1.92 -2.75
C GLY A 444 -5.64 3.26 -3.12
N ALA A 445 -4.35 3.25 -3.45
CA ALA A 445 -3.66 4.44 -3.93
C ALA A 445 -3.96 4.71 -5.41
N PRO A 446 -4.18 5.97 -5.83
CA PRO A 446 -4.27 6.31 -7.24
C PRO A 446 -2.97 5.93 -7.95
N SER A 447 -3.10 5.30 -9.12
CA SER A 447 -1.96 5.07 -10.00
C SER A 447 -1.54 6.40 -10.66
N ALA A 448 -0.48 6.38 -11.45
CA ALA A 448 0.09 7.62 -12.01
C ALA A 448 -0.93 8.41 -12.86
N ILE A 449 -1.80 7.73 -13.60
CA ILE A 449 -2.83 8.40 -14.41
C ILE A 449 -3.92 9.04 -13.55
N GLN A 450 -4.43 8.34 -12.53
CA GLN A 450 -5.43 8.89 -11.60
C GLN A 450 -4.88 10.10 -10.86
N ARG A 451 -3.62 10.02 -10.39
CA ARG A 451 -2.92 11.14 -9.77
C ARG A 451 -2.85 12.35 -10.69
N THR A 452 -2.48 12.14 -11.96
CA THR A 452 -2.39 13.23 -12.95
C THR A 452 -3.76 13.81 -13.26
N LEU A 453 -4.78 12.98 -13.46
CA LEU A 453 -6.14 13.44 -13.74
C LEU A 453 -6.72 14.25 -12.57
N MET A 454 -6.59 13.77 -11.33
CA MET A 454 -6.99 14.51 -10.12
C MET A 454 -6.27 15.85 -10.02
N ASP A 455 -5.02 15.91 -10.48
CA ASP A 455 -4.21 17.11 -10.42
C ASP A 455 -4.53 18.14 -11.52
N ILE A 456 -4.70 17.71 -12.77
CA ILE A 456 -4.85 18.64 -13.89
C ILE A 456 -6.28 19.10 -14.13
N LEU A 457 -7.29 18.26 -13.87
CA LEU A 457 -8.68 18.57 -14.22
C LEU A 457 -9.22 19.78 -13.46
N ARG A 458 -8.69 20.06 -12.26
CA ARG A 458 -9.06 21.22 -11.45
C ARG A 458 -8.62 22.57 -12.01
N PHE A 459 -7.69 22.56 -12.98
CA PHE A 459 -7.20 23.78 -13.61
C PHE A 459 -7.99 24.17 -14.87
N GLY A 460 -9.09 23.46 -15.16
CA GLY A 460 -9.96 23.78 -16.29
C GLY A 460 -9.26 23.70 -17.65
N PRO A 461 -8.58 22.59 -18.00
CA PRO A 461 -8.09 22.40 -19.37
C PRO A 461 -9.28 22.37 -20.35
N SER A 462 -9.09 22.89 -21.56
CA SER A 462 -10.14 22.90 -22.59
C SER A 462 -10.41 21.51 -23.18
N ARG A 463 -9.39 20.63 -23.13
CA ARG A 463 -9.47 19.25 -23.62
C ARG A 463 -8.42 18.40 -22.94
N VAL A 464 -8.76 17.18 -22.52
CA VAL A 464 -7.78 16.20 -22.02
C VAL A 464 -7.96 14.91 -22.80
N LYS A 465 -6.86 14.35 -23.31
CA LYS A 465 -6.86 13.03 -23.94
C LYS A 465 -5.74 12.15 -23.38
N VAL A 466 -6.09 10.91 -23.04
CA VAL A 466 -5.15 9.91 -22.53
C VAL A 466 -4.75 8.93 -23.63
N PHE A 467 -3.45 8.78 -23.82
CA PHE A 467 -2.84 7.89 -24.81
C PHE A 467 -1.98 6.83 -24.13
N ASN A 468 -1.79 5.68 -24.79
CA ASN A 468 -0.76 4.70 -24.45
C ASN A 468 -0.88 4.15 -23.01
N MET A 469 -2.12 3.95 -22.56
CA MET A 469 -2.44 3.38 -21.25
C MET A 469 -3.26 2.11 -21.42
N ASN A 470 -2.83 1.05 -20.73
CA ASN A 470 -3.47 -0.26 -20.84
C ASN A 470 -3.97 -0.81 -19.48
N PHE A 471 -3.87 -0.04 -18.39
CA PHE A 471 -4.28 -0.47 -17.05
C PHE A 471 -3.70 -1.84 -16.66
N TYR A 472 -2.43 -2.09 -17.00
CA TYR A 472 -1.72 -3.33 -16.73
C TYR A 472 -2.27 -4.57 -17.46
N LEU A 473 -3.13 -4.44 -18.48
CA LEU A 473 -3.61 -5.58 -19.25
C LEU A 473 -2.59 -6.16 -20.24
N ASP A 474 -1.44 -5.52 -20.40
CA ASP A 474 -0.30 -6.07 -21.12
C ASP A 474 1.01 -5.67 -20.41
N ILE A 475 2.03 -6.50 -20.55
CA ILE A 475 3.35 -6.40 -19.93
C ILE A 475 4.32 -5.58 -20.82
N GLY A 476 3.90 -5.22 -22.03
CA GLY A 476 4.66 -4.42 -22.99
C GLY A 476 4.78 -2.94 -22.64
N TYR A 477 5.61 -2.60 -21.65
CA TYR A 477 6.08 -1.22 -21.47
C TYR A 477 7.24 -0.94 -22.42
N SER A 478 7.08 0.07 -23.28
CA SER A 478 8.09 0.43 -24.28
C SER A 478 9.22 1.29 -23.69
N GLY A 479 10.33 1.42 -24.42
CA GLY A 479 11.40 2.37 -24.09
C GLY A 479 12.11 2.17 -22.75
N GLY A 480 12.00 0.98 -22.13
CA GLY A 480 12.63 0.66 -20.84
C GLY A 480 11.85 1.13 -19.61
N TYR A 481 10.55 1.41 -19.74
CA TYR A 481 9.71 1.82 -18.60
C TYR A 481 9.48 0.74 -17.54
N GLY A 482 9.65 -0.55 -17.86
CA GLY A 482 9.52 -1.65 -16.90
C GLY A 482 10.19 -2.93 -17.38
N SER A 483 10.41 -3.87 -16.47
CA SER A 483 10.87 -5.23 -16.81
C SER A 483 9.68 -6.16 -17.05
N GLN A 484 9.77 -7.04 -18.04
CA GLN A 484 8.71 -8.01 -18.32
C GLN A 484 8.56 -9.08 -17.22
N SER A 485 9.51 -9.18 -16.29
CA SER A 485 9.52 -10.17 -15.21
C SER A 485 8.84 -9.70 -13.93
N PHE A 486 8.36 -8.45 -13.87
CA PHE A 486 7.75 -7.90 -12.67
C PHE A 486 6.38 -8.54 -12.39
N ASN A 487 6.21 -9.17 -11.23
CA ASN A 487 4.88 -9.56 -10.77
C ASN A 487 4.10 -8.30 -10.36
N ILE A 488 3.02 -8.02 -11.08
CA ILE A 488 2.23 -6.82 -10.90
C ILE A 488 1.30 -6.85 -9.68
N PHE A 489 0.89 -8.04 -9.24
CA PHE A 489 -0.14 -8.22 -8.21
C PHE A 489 0.12 -7.48 -6.88
N PRO A 490 1.35 -7.45 -6.34
CA PRO A 490 1.64 -6.64 -5.15
C PRO A 490 1.39 -5.14 -5.37
N ALA A 491 1.75 -4.59 -6.53
CA ALA A 491 1.46 -3.20 -6.84
C ALA A 491 -0.06 -2.98 -7.01
N LEU A 492 -0.78 -3.91 -7.63
CA LEU A 492 -2.25 -3.81 -7.75
C LEU A 492 -2.94 -3.91 -6.39
N SER A 493 -2.42 -4.71 -5.45
CA SER A 493 -2.94 -4.73 -4.08
C SER A 493 -2.84 -3.37 -3.41
N ILE A 494 -1.81 -2.58 -3.76
CA ILE A 494 -1.64 -1.23 -3.23
C ILE A 494 -2.62 -0.27 -3.89
N HIS A 495 -2.70 -0.32 -5.21
CA HIS A 495 -3.47 0.64 -5.98
C HIS A 495 -4.98 0.36 -5.93
N ASP A 496 -5.42 -0.89 -5.73
CA ASP A 496 -6.78 -1.35 -5.99
C ASP A 496 -7.18 -1.08 -7.46
N PRO A 497 -7.06 -2.08 -8.34
CA PRO A 497 -7.15 -1.86 -9.78
C PRO A 497 -8.58 -1.50 -10.23
N LEU A 498 -9.60 -1.88 -9.45
CA LEU A 498 -11.00 -1.57 -9.75
C LEU A 498 -11.34 -0.11 -9.47
N SER A 499 -10.98 0.42 -8.31
CA SER A 499 -11.23 1.84 -8.00
C SER A 499 -10.53 2.75 -8.99
N ASN A 500 -9.31 2.39 -9.40
CA ASN A 500 -8.57 3.12 -10.44
C ASN A 500 -9.27 3.06 -11.81
N LEU A 501 -9.78 1.89 -12.21
CA LEU A 501 -10.54 1.74 -13.46
C LEU A 501 -11.82 2.58 -13.41
N ILE A 502 -12.63 2.42 -12.37
CA ILE A 502 -13.92 3.09 -12.19
C ILE A 502 -13.74 4.61 -12.16
N PHE A 503 -12.71 5.11 -11.48
CA PHE A 503 -12.38 6.53 -11.50
C PHE A 503 -12.10 7.05 -12.91
N ALA A 504 -11.33 6.30 -13.71
CA ALA A 504 -11.04 6.70 -15.10
C ALA A 504 -12.27 6.63 -16.01
N GLN A 505 -13.15 5.63 -15.82
CA GLN A 505 -14.46 5.56 -16.48
C GLN A 505 -15.29 6.81 -16.19
N LYS A 506 -15.30 7.25 -14.93
CA LYS A 506 -15.99 8.49 -14.52
C LYS A 506 -15.38 9.74 -15.11
N CYS A 507 -14.04 9.83 -15.18
CA CYS A 507 -13.38 10.95 -15.84
C CYS A 507 -13.83 11.08 -17.30
N MET A 508 -13.95 9.96 -18.01
CA MET A 508 -14.42 9.95 -19.39
C MET A 508 -15.90 10.34 -19.49
N ALA A 509 -16.75 9.76 -18.65
CA ALA A 509 -18.20 9.97 -18.73
C ALA A 509 -18.66 11.35 -18.22
N ALA A 510 -18.08 11.85 -17.12
CA ALA A 510 -18.53 13.08 -16.45
C ALA A 510 -17.68 14.31 -16.80
N TRP A 511 -16.39 14.14 -17.07
CA TRP A 511 -15.45 15.24 -17.30
C TRP A 511 -14.94 15.32 -18.74
N GLY A 512 -15.51 14.53 -19.65
CA GLY A 512 -15.18 14.58 -21.08
C GLY A 512 -13.72 14.22 -21.38
N VAL A 513 -13.04 13.49 -20.49
CA VAL A 513 -11.68 13.02 -20.75
C VAL A 513 -11.72 12.03 -21.91
N GLU A 514 -11.05 12.36 -22.99
CA GLU A 514 -10.94 11.49 -24.15
C GLU A 514 -9.88 10.40 -23.92
N SER A 515 -9.97 9.31 -24.67
CA SER A 515 -8.95 8.27 -24.68
C SER A 515 -8.66 7.78 -26.10
N ASP A 516 -7.51 7.14 -26.30
CA ASP A 516 -7.27 6.37 -27.52
C ASP A 516 -8.23 5.17 -27.61
N ALA A 517 -8.31 4.54 -28.79
CA ALA A 517 -9.26 3.46 -29.04
C ALA A 517 -9.03 2.25 -28.12
N VAL A 518 -7.78 1.93 -27.79
CA VAL A 518 -7.45 0.78 -26.94
C VAL A 518 -7.86 1.04 -25.50
N LEU A 519 -7.56 2.23 -24.97
CA LEU A 519 -8.00 2.61 -23.64
C LEU A 519 -9.53 2.74 -23.58
N THR A 520 -10.19 3.26 -24.62
CA THR A 520 -11.66 3.31 -24.70
C THR A 520 -12.26 1.91 -24.50
N ASP A 521 -11.74 0.90 -25.21
CA ASP A 521 -12.21 -0.48 -25.08
C ASP A 521 -12.03 -1.02 -23.65
N ILE A 522 -10.94 -0.65 -22.98
CA ILE A 522 -10.66 -1.05 -21.60
C ILE A 522 -11.62 -0.37 -20.63
N LEU A 523 -11.84 0.94 -20.79
CA LEU A 523 -12.77 1.70 -19.95
C LEU A 523 -14.23 1.30 -20.20
N CYS A 524 -14.57 0.61 -21.30
CA CYS A 524 -15.90 0.05 -21.51
C CYS A 524 -16.12 -1.31 -20.81
N MET A 525 -15.09 -1.92 -20.21
CA MET A 525 -15.22 -3.22 -19.52
C MET A 525 -15.97 -3.09 -18.19
N SER A 526 -16.73 -4.14 -17.84
CA SER A 526 -17.16 -4.33 -16.46
C SER A 526 -15.97 -4.67 -15.55
N PRO A 527 -16.08 -4.45 -14.23
CA PRO A 527 -15.07 -4.89 -13.27
C PRO A 527 -14.65 -6.35 -13.42
N GLU A 528 -15.61 -7.26 -13.66
CA GLU A 528 -15.39 -8.69 -13.85
C GLU A 528 -14.60 -8.97 -15.13
N GLN A 529 -15.01 -8.34 -16.25
CA GLN A 529 -14.33 -8.49 -17.54
C GLN A 529 -12.88 -8.00 -17.47
N TYR A 530 -12.67 -6.86 -16.81
CA TYR A 530 -11.35 -6.29 -16.63
C TYR A 530 -10.46 -7.19 -15.75
N LEU A 531 -10.96 -7.69 -14.62
CA LEU A 531 -10.18 -8.59 -13.75
C LEU A 531 -9.88 -9.94 -14.39
N GLU A 532 -10.80 -10.50 -15.17
CA GLU A 532 -10.56 -11.72 -15.93
C GLU A 532 -9.44 -11.51 -16.95
N ARG A 533 -9.50 -10.42 -17.73
CA ARG A 533 -8.45 -10.08 -18.71
C ARG A 533 -7.11 -9.79 -18.03
N LEU A 534 -7.13 -9.11 -16.89
CA LEU A 534 -5.94 -8.86 -16.07
C LEU A 534 -5.32 -10.18 -15.59
N TRP A 535 -6.14 -11.09 -15.05
CA TRP A 535 -5.68 -12.40 -14.61
C TRP A 535 -5.08 -13.20 -15.77
N GLN A 536 -5.76 -13.28 -16.92
CA GLN A 536 -5.26 -13.99 -18.10
C GLN A 536 -3.87 -13.50 -18.53
N SER A 537 -3.66 -12.18 -18.47
CA SER A 537 -2.40 -11.53 -18.86
C SER A 537 -1.25 -11.81 -17.87
N HIS A 538 -1.59 -12.04 -16.60
CA HIS A 538 -0.61 -12.19 -15.51
C HIS A 538 -0.63 -13.56 -14.82
N ARG A 539 -1.39 -14.53 -15.32
CA ARG A 539 -1.60 -15.85 -14.69
C ARG A 539 -0.31 -16.61 -14.39
N ARG A 540 0.77 -16.32 -15.13
CA ARG A 540 2.11 -16.89 -14.86
C ARG A 540 2.69 -16.50 -13.50
N PHE A 541 2.18 -15.44 -12.87
CA PHE A 541 2.60 -14.96 -11.57
C PHE A 541 1.66 -15.39 -10.43
N ALA A 542 0.46 -15.86 -10.77
CA ALA A 542 -0.42 -16.55 -9.85
C ALA A 542 0.16 -17.95 -9.60
N ARG A 543 0.44 -18.28 -8.35
CA ARG A 543 0.95 -19.59 -7.92
C ARG A 543 -0.08 -20.29 -7.06
#